data_AF-A0A9D2GBI1-F1
#
_entry.id   AF-A0A9D2GBI1-F1
#
_cell.length_a   1.000
_cell.length_b   1.000
_cell.length_c   1.000
_cell.angle_alpha   90.00
_cell.angle_beta   90.00
_cell.angle_gamma   90.00
#
_symmetry.space_group_name_H-M   'P 1'
#
loop_
_entity.id
_entity.type
_entity.pdbx_description
1 polymer ?
#
loop_
_entity_poly.entity_id
_entity_poly.type
_entity_poly.pdbx_seq_one_letter_code
_entity_poly.pdbx_strand_id
1 'polypeptide(L)'
;MGKPIIKMTAGVISYLFKYRPYITVWIVCFIGAGICESVKDHDIGGLIACTLFAFATLIIKRILLMISRIGVHNRYDEKLLGIAPKGRFMNHMYNYMAK
;
A
#
# COMPACT_ATOMS: atom_id res chain seq x y z
N MET A 1 9.72 -11.85 20.81
CA MET A 1 9.53 -10.52 20.18
C MET A 1 8.84 -10.54 18.80
N GLY A 2 8.76 -11.67 18.07
CA GLY A 2 8.17 -11.69 16.71
C GLY A 2 6.62 -11.64 16.61
N LYS A 3 5.90 -12.21 17.58
CA LYS A 3 4.41 -12.27 17.58
C LYS A 3 3.71 -10.91 17.43
N PRO A 4 4.09 -9.83 18.16
CA PRO A 4 3.43 -8.54 18.00
C PRO A 4 3.72 -7.91 16.63
N ILE A 5 4.94 -8.07 16.11
CA ILE A 5 5.33 -7.54 14.79
C ILE A 5 4.47 -8.18 13.70
N ILE A 6 4.34 -9.52 13.71
CA ILE A 6 3.54 -10.25 12.73
C ILE A 6 2.06 -9.82 12.78
N LYS A 7 1.49 -9.66 13.98
CA LYS A 7 0.09 -9.23 14.14
C LYS A 7 -0.13 -7.80 13.63
N MET A 8 0.86 -6.92 13.84
CA MET A 8 0.84 -5.55 13.35
C MET A 8 0.94 -5.51 11.81
N THR A 9 1.83 -6.29 11.22
CA THR A 9 1.96 -6.41 9.76
C THR A 9 0.69 -6.99 9.13
N ALA A 10 0.09 -8.01 9.73
CA ALA A 10 -1.17 -8.58 9.29
C ALA A 10 -2.33 -7.56 9.34
N GLY A 11 -2.37 -6.71 10.38
CA GLY A 11 -3.32 -5.60 10.48
C GLY A 11 -3.15 -4.57 9.36
N VAL A 12 -1.90 -4.23 9.02
CA VAL A 12 -1.61 -3.33 7.88
C VAL A 12 -2.05 -3.94 6.56
N ILE A 13 -1.77 -5.23 6.33
CA ILE A 13 -2.20 -5.95 5.13
C ILE A 13 -3.74 -6.01 5.06
N SER A 14 -4.40 -6.32 6.18
CA SER A 14 -5.87 -6.35 6.28
C SER A 14 -6.48 -4.98 5.96
N TYR A 15 -5.89 -3.89 6.45
CA TYR A 15 -6.31 -2.54 6.12
C TYR A 15 -6.14 -2.24 4.62
N LEU A 16 -4.99 -2.62 4.04
CA LEU A 16 -4.72 -2.44 2.62
C LEU A 16 -5.73 -3.20 1.76
N PHE A 17 -6.00 -4.47 2.07
CA PHE A 17 -7.03 -5.25 1.36
C PHE A 17 -8.43 -4.63 1.50
N LYS A 18 -8.80 -4.16 2.69
CA LYS A 18 -10.14 -3.64 2.97
C LYS A 18 -10.42 -2.29 2.29
N TYR A 19 -9.43 -1.40 2.27
CA TYR A 19 -9.64 -0.02 1.83
C TYR A 19 -8.93 0.33 0.53
N ARG A 20 -7.95 -0.47 0.09
CA ARG A 20 -7.12 -0.23 -1.10
C ARG A 20 -6.74 -1.55 -1.81
N PRO A 21 -7.73 -2.39 -2.18
CA PRO A 21 -7.48 -3.71 -2.77
C PRO A 21 -6.62 -3.63 -4.03
N TYR A 22 -6.80 -2.60 -4.87
CA TYR A 22 -6.00 -2.41 -6.08
C TYR A 22 -4.50 -2.19 -5.79
N ILE A 23 -4.13 -1.48 -4.72
CA ILE A 23 -2.73 -1.30 -4.32
C ILE A 23 -2.17 -2.61 -3.78
N THR A 24 -3.00 -3.40 -3.08
CA THR A 24 -2.57 -4.67 -2.52
C THR A 24 -2.30 -5.69 -3.62
N VAL A 25 -3.21 -5.80 -4.60
CA VAL A 25 -3.01 -6.62 -5.80
C VAL A 25 -1.78 -6.17 -6.57
N TRP A 26 -1.59 -4.86 -6.77
CA TRP A 26 -0.40 -4.32 -7.44
C TRP A 26 0.90 -4.76 -6.76
N ILE A 27 1.01 -4.56 -5.45
CA ILE A 27 2.19 -4.95 -4.67
C ILE A 27 2.43 -6.46 -4.76
N VAL A 28 1.38 -7.28 -4.61
CA VAL A 28 1.49 -8.74 -4.69
C VAL A 28 1.93 -9.20 -6.09
N CYS A 29 1.38 -8.61 -7.16
CA CYS A 29 1.77 -8.95 -8.53
C CYS A 29 3.23 -8.59 -8.81
N PHE A 30 3.70 -7.41 -8.40
CA PHE A 30 5.09 -7.01 -8.62
C PHE A 30 6.07 -7.81 -7.78
N ILE A 31 5.77 -8.06 -6.50
CA ILE A 31 6.63 -8.92 -5.67
C ILE A 31 6.67 -10.35 -6.23
N GLY A 32 5.53 -10.90 -6.62
CA GLY A 32 5.46 -12.23 -7.24
C GLY A 32 6.24 -12.33 -8.56
N ALA A 33 6.09 -11.33 -9.44
CA ALA A 33 6.83 -11.25 -10.69
C ALA A 33 8.34 -11.16 -10.45
N GLY A 34 8.77 -10.30 -9.52
CA GLY A 34 10.19 -10.16 -9.16
C GLY A 34 10.79 -11.43 -8.57
N ILE A 35 10.03 -12.19 -7.77
CA ILE A 35 10.49 -13.49 -7.26
C ILE A 35 10.64 -14.48 -8.42
N CYS A 36 9.65 -14.56 -9.32
CA CYS A 36 9.69 -15.45 -10.47
C CYS A 36 10.86 -15.15 -11.42
N GLU A 37 11.12 -13.87 -11.72
CA GLU A 37 12.28 -13.47 -12.51
C GLU A 37 13.58 -13.78 -11.78
N SER A 38 13.68 -13.44 -10.50
CA SER A 38 14.91 -13.66 -9.73
C SER A 38 15.27 -15.14 -9.61
N VAL A 39 14.28 -16.02 -9.50
CA VAL A 39 14.49 -17.47 -9.49
C VAL A 39 14.89 -17.99 -10.87
N LYS A 40 14.34 -17.43 -11.96
CA LYS A 40 14.66 -17.86 -13.33
C LYS A 40 16.06 -17.45 -13.76
N ASP A 41 16.43 -16.21 -13.48
CA ASP A 41 17.68 -15.61 -13.95
C ASP A 41 18.82 -15.72 -12.92
N HIS A 42 18.53 -16.29 -11.74
CA HIS A 42 19.45 -16.33 -10.59
C HIS A 42 20.03 -14.94 -10.23
N ASP A 43 19.31 -13.88 -10.59
CA ASP A 43 19.72 -12.50 -10.40
C ASP A 43 18.75 -11.78 -9.46
N ILE A 44 19.29 -10.97 -8.56
CA ILE A 44 18.51 -10.17 -7.61
C ILE A 44 18.04 -8.85 -8.26
N GLY A 45 18.62 -8.46 -9.40
CA GLY A 45 18.27 -7.25 -10.13
C GLY A 45 16.77 -7.12 -10.42
N GLY A 46 16.15 -8.19 -10.95
CA GLY A 46 14.71 -8.23 -11.23
C GLY A 46 13.83 -8.05 -9.98
N LEU A 47 14.25 -8.63 -8.85
CA LEU A 47 13.56 -8.47 -7.56
C LEU A 47 13.62 -7.02 -7.06
N ILE A 48 14.79 -6.38 -7.16
CA ILE A 48 14.97 -4.98 -6.74
C ILE A 48 14.12 -4.04 -7.59
N ALA A 49 14.17 -4.20 -8.93
CA ALA A 49 13.39 -3.38 -9.84
C ALA A 49 11.88 -3.52 -9.58
N CYS A 50 11.39 -4.76 -9.47
CA CYS A 50 9.99 -5.03 -9.17
C CYS A 50 9.56 -4.47 -7.80
N THR A 51 10.43 -4.53 -6.80
CA THR A 51 10.15 -3.95 -5.48
C THR A 51 9.99 -2.43 -5.57
N LEU A 52 10.86 -1.73 -6.30
CA LEU A 52 10.71 -0.27 -6.52
C LEU A 52 9.39 0.07 -7.21
N PHE A 53 8.99 -0.69 -8.23
CA PHE A 53 7.72 -0.50 -8.93
C PHE A 53 6.49 -0.84 -8.08
N ALA A 54 6.61 -1.77 -7.12
CA ALA A 54 5.54 -2.07 -6.17
C ALA A 54 5.19 -0.83 -5.33
N PHE A 55 6.21 -0.06 -4.91
CA PHE A 55 6.03 1.16 -4.11
C PHE A 55 5.66 2.40 -4.95
N ALA A 56 5.83 2.37 -6.27
CA ALA A 56 5.52 3.50 -7.15
C ALA A 56 4.06 3.97 -7.02
N THR A 57 3.10 3.04 -6.87
CA THR A 57 1.67 3.39 -6.70
C THR A 57 1.38 4.20 -5.44
N LEU A 58 2.16 4.01 -4.37
CA LEU A 58 2.04 4.78 -3.14
C LEU A 58 2.56 6.20 -3.34
N ILE A 59 3.65 6.37 -4.09
CA ILE A 59 4.24 7.68 -4.41
C ILE A 59 3.31 8.47 -5.32
N ILE A 60 2.84 7.86 -6.43
CA ILE A 60 1.90 8.48 -7.38
C ILE A 60 0.64 8.97 -6.64
N LYS A 61 0.08 8.13 -5.77
CA LYS A 61 -1.09 8.51 -4.97
C LYS A 61 -0.82 9.69 -4.04
N ARG A 62 0.37 9.77 -3.46
CA ARG A 62 0.77 10.88 -2.57
C ARG A 62 0.94 12.19 -3.34
N ILE A 63 1.51 12.12 -4.55
CA ILE A 63 1.66 13.27 -5.47
C ILE A 63 0.29 13.75 -5.93
N LEU A 64 -0.60 12.86 -6.38
CA LEU A 64 -1.98 13.20 -6.78
C LEU A 64 -2.75 13.92 -5.65
N LEU A 65 -2.65 13.41 -4.42
CA LEU A 65 -3.27 14.05 -3.25
C LEU A 65 -2.65 15.42 -2.93
N MET A 66 -1.36 15.62 -3.19
CA MET A 66 -0.69 16.89 -2.96
C MET A 66 -1.12 17.93 -4.01
N ILE A 67 -1.18 17.54 -5.29
CA ILE A 67 -1.65 18.37 -6.40
C ILE A 67 -3.12 18.76 -6.19
N SER A 68 -3.97 17.80 -5.81
CA SER A 68 -5.40 18.04 -5.51
C SER A 68 -5.60 19.06 -4.38
N ARG A 69 -4.63 19.20 -3.46
CA ARG A 69 -4.70 20.21 -2.38
C ARG A 69 -4.26 21.61 -2.80
N ILE A 70 -3.47 21.75 -3.85
CA ILE A 70 -2.97 23.05 -4.33
C ILE A 70 -4.09 23.83 -5.06
N GLY A 71 -5.02 23.15 -5.71
CA GLY A 71 -6.04 23.76 -6.58
C GLY A 71 -7.36 24.18 -5.93
N VAL A 72 -7.44 24.41 -4.61
CA VAL A 72 -8.69 24.45 -3.80
C VAL A 72 -9.24 23.03 -3.57
N HIS A 73 -9.87 22.81 -2.41
CA HIS A 73 -10.42 21.51 -1.97
C HIS A 73 -11.40 20.92 -3.01
N ASN A 74 -10.90 20.16 -3.97
CA ASN A 74 -11.72 19.55 -5.01
C ASN A 74 -12.37 18.28 -4.46
N ARG A 75 -13.56 18.42 -3.86
CA ARG A 75 -14.31 17.28 -3.23
C ARG A 75 -14.44 16.06 -4.13
N TYR A 76 -14.46 16.23 -5.46
CA TYR A 76 -14.53 15.12 -6.41
C TYR A 76 -13.23 14.30 -6.43
N ASP A 77 -12.08 14.97 -6.60
CA ASP A 77 -10.77 14.30 -6.51
C ASP A 77 -10.52 13.73 -5.12
N GLU A 78 -10.99 14.38 -4.06
CA GLU A 78 -10.84 13.87 -2.70
C GLU A 78 -11.63 12.57 -2.46
N LYS A 79 -12.83 12.46 -3.06
CA LYS A 79 -13.64 11.23 -3.04
C LYS A 79 -13.00 10.14 -3.92
N LEU A 80 -12.50 10.50 -5.10
CA LEU A 80 -11.93 9.58 -6.09
C LEU A 80 -10.56 9.04 -5.65
N LEU A 81 -9.70 9.90 -5.09
CA LEU A 81 -8.41 9.54 -4.49
C LEU A 81 -8.57 8.87 -3.11
N GLY A 82 -9.78 8.88 -2.56
CA GLY A 82 -10.14 8.22 -1.32
C GLY A 82 -9.41 8.83 -0.14
N ILE A 83 -9.59 10.13 0.08
CA ILE A 83 -9.21 10.76 1.35
C ILE A 83 -9.98 10.04 2.45
N ALA A 84 -9.24 9.26 3.24
CA ALA A 84 -9.79 8.63 4.42
C ALA A 84 -10.01 9.72 5.49
N PRO A 85 -11.12 9.69 6.26
CA PRO A 85 -11.29 10.51 7.44
C PRO A 85 -10.08 10.35 8.34
N LYS A 86 -9.62 11.47 8.90
CA LYS A 86 -8.48 11.49 9.81
C LYS A 86 -8.66 10.40 10.87
N GLY A 87 -7.65 9.54 11.03
CA GLY A 87 -7.66 8.45 12.01
C GLY A 87 -8.25 7.11 11.57
N ARG A 88 -8.75 6.94 10.32
CA ARG A 88 -9.31 5.65 9.84
C ARG A 88 -8.34 4.47 10.02
N PHE A 89 -7.06 4.68 9.70
CA PHE A 89 -6.02 3.66 9.87
C PHE A 89 -5.78 3.30 11.33
N MET A 90 -5.63 4.31 12.20
CA MET A 90 -5.44 4.10 13.64
C MET A 90 -6.62 3.38 14.28
N ASN A 91 -7.85 3.77 13.92
CA ASN A 91 -9.06 3.13 14.43
C ASN A 91 -9.17 1.67 13.94
N HIS A 92 -8.81 1.41 12.68
CA HIS A 92 -8.76 0.04 12.16
C HIS A 92 -7.72 -0.81 12.88
N MET A 93 -6.50 -0.30 13.07
CA MET A 93 -5.43 -0.99 13.76
C MET A 93 -5.75 -1.24 15.23
N TYR A 94 -6.36 -0.28 15.92
CA TYR A 94 -6.84 -0.45 17.29
C TYR A 94 -7.85 -1.59 17.38
N ASN A 95 -8.87 -1.59 16.52
CA ASN A 95 -9.87 -2.66 16.47
C ASN A 95 -9.29 -4.02 16.06
N TYR A 96 -8.27 -4.04 15.19
CA TYR A 96 -7.61 -5.27 14.75
C TYR A 96 -6.71 -5.87 15.83
N MET A 97 -6.03 -5.02 16.62
CA MET A 97 -5.16 -5.45 17.71
C MET A 97 -5.95 -5.81 18.98
N ALA A 98 -7.10 -5.18 19.20
CA ALA A 98 -8.02 -5.47 20.30
C ALA A 98 -8.78 -6.81 20.13
N LYS A 99 -8.84 -7.33 18.89
CA LYS A 99 -9.23 -8.71 18.59
C LYS A 99 -8.03 -9.65 18.69
#